data_AF-A0A9N9U1W3-F1
#
_entry.id   AF-A0A9N9U1W3-F1
#
_cell.length_a   1.000
_cell.length_b   1.000
_cell.length_c   1.000
_cell.angle_alpha   90.00
_cell.angle_beta   90.00
_cell.angle_gamma   90.00
#
_symmetry.space_group_name_H-M   'P 1'
#
loop_
_entity.id
_entity.type
_entity.pdbx_description
1 polymer ?
#
loop_
_entity_poly.entity_id
_entity_poly.type
_entity_poly.pdbx_seq_one_letter_code
_entity_poly.pdbx_strand_id
1 'polypeptide(L)'
;MNLLGNLKHLPRECESVLSLLPFAIPPPPAIPSTLLPTELQLSTPHNPLIDSVPFPEMRNNLILEADKYDMAELASDGYGGLFGGFSDLELRGVIVWGDPWRLDQWEITDAFSKKYQFLLANCGDLIESTNRWRESRGEDRLVVEI
;
A
#
# COMPACT_ATOMS: atom_id res chain seq x y z
N MET A 1 9.05 17.54 -5.43
CA MET A 1 9.90 16.79 -4.48
C MET A 1 9.95 15.34 -4.95
N ASN A 2 11.14 14.73 -5.03
CA ASN A 2 11.29 13.35 -5.49
C ASN A 2 10.96 12.37 -4.36
N LEU A 3 10.38 11.21 -4.68
CA LEU A 3 10.05 10.17 -3.70
C LEU A 3 11.28 9.60 -2.99
N LEU A 4 12.48 9.78 -3.58
CA LEU A 4 13.75 9.42 -2.95
C LEU A 4 14.23 10.44 -1.88
N GLY A 5 13.67 11.65 -1.86
CA GLY A 5 14.07 12.71 -0.93
C GLY A 5 13.40 12.59 0.44
N ASN A 6 12.19 12.03 0.49
CA ASN A 6 11.41 11.90 1.72
C ASN A 6 11.78 10.70 2.59
N LEU A 7 12.60 9.76 2.07
CA LEU A 7 13.22 8.71 2.88
C LEU A 7 14.12 9.25 4.01
N LYS A 8 14.52 10.53 3.94
CA LYS A 8 15.35 11.20 4.96
C LYS A 8 14.54 11.90 6.05
N HIS A 9 13.22 11.92 5.93
CA HIS A 9 12.31 12.61 6.86
C HIS A 9 11.35 11.67 7.57
N LEU A 10 11.51 10.35 7.40
CA LEU A 10 10.83 9.41 8.28
C LEU A 10 11.34 9.58 9.72
N PRO A 11 10.45 9.58 10.73
CA PRO A 11 10.86 9.51 12.12
C PRO A 11 11.84 8.35 12.32
N ARG A 12 12.87 8.51 13.16
CA ARG A 12 13.89 7.46 13.43
C ARG A 12 13.29 6.10 13.81
N GLU A 13 12.07 6.09 14.30
CA GLU A 13 11.30 4.89 14.65
C GLU A 13 10.95 4.02 13.42
N CYS A 14 11.01 4.58 12.21
CA CYS A 14 10.83 3.88 10.93
C CYS A 14 12.16 3.52 10.23
N GLU A 15 13.34 3.92 10.74
CA GLU A 15 14.63 3.49 10.15
C GLU A 15 14.83 1.97 10.28
N SER A 16 14.21 1.35 11.28
CA SER A 16 14.20 -0.10 11.48
C SER A 16 13.47 -0.86 10.37
N VAL A 17 12.48 -0.22 9.73
CA VAL A 17 11.65 -0.80 8.66
C VAL A 17 12.48 -1.12 7.41
N LEU A 18 13.43 -0.23 7.06
CA LEU A 18 14.31 -0.40 5.91
C LEU A 18 15.41 -1.45 6.17
N SER A 19 15.78 -1.65 7.44
CA SER A 19 16.85 -2.59 7.83
C SER A 19 16.41 -4.07 7.89
N LEU A 20 15.10 -4.33 7.86
CA LEU A 20 14.53 -5.68 7.95
C LEU A 20 14.29 -6.34 6.58
N LEU A 21 14.54 -5.64 5.46
CA LEU A 21 14.47 -6.24 4.13
C LEU A 21 15.79 -7.00 3.86
N PRO A 22 15.80 -8.35 3.87
CA PRO A 22 17.04 -9.14 3.71
C PRO A 22 17.60 -9.08 2.28
N PHE A 23 16.90 -8.37 1.39
CA PHE A 23 17.27 -8.13 0.01
C PHE A 23 17.21 -6.62 -0.19
N ALA A 24 18.36 -5.97 -0.30
CA ALA A 24 18.42 -4.65 -0.90
C ALA A 24 18.05 -4.83 -2.38
N ILE A 25 16.75 -4.86 -2.68
CA ILE A 25 16.25 -4.92 -4.04
C ILE A 25 16.77 -3.66 -4.72
N PRO A 26 17.58 -3.75 -5.79
CA PRO A 26 18.11 -2.56 -6.43
C PRO A 26 16.93 -1.72 -6.91
N PRO A 27 16.90 -0.42 -6.61
CA PRO A 27 15.81 0.44 -7.03
C PRO A 27 15.71 0.43 -8.57
N PRO A 28 14.51 0.59 -9.13
CA PRO A 28 14.35 0.59 -10.58
C PRO A 28 15.16 1.75 -11.18
N PRO A 29 15.69 1.59 -12.41
CA PRO A 29 16.53 2.60 -13.07
C PRO A 29 15.78 3.91 -13.33
N ALA A 30 14.46 3.87 -13.34
CA ALA A 30 13.57 5.03 -13.35
C ALA A 30 12.38 4.77 -12.44
N ILE A 31 11.84 5.84 -11.83
CA ILE A 31 10.60 5.75 -11.05
C ILE A 31 9.44 5.45 -12.01
N PRO A 32 8.67 4.37 -11.81
CA PRO A 32 7.46 4.10 -12.58
C PRO A 32 6.51 5.31 -12.58
N SER A 33 5.84 5.56 -13.70
CA SER A 33 4.87 6.68 -13.80
C SER A 33 3.76 6.59 -12.75
N THR A 34 3.36 5.36 -12.40
CA THR A 34 2.35 5.05 -11.37
C THR A 34 2.76 5.50 -9.97
N LEU A 35 4.06 5.66 -9.72
CA LEU A 35 4.59 6.17 -8.46
C LEU A 35 4.75 7.67 -8.43
N LEU A 36 4.70 8.38 -9.57
CA LEU A 36 4.75 9.84 -9.57
C LEU A 36 3.61 10.42 -8.71
N PRO A 37 3.83 11.56 -8.03
CA PRO A 37 2.78 12.22 -7.27
C PRO A 37 1.58 12.55 -8.16
N THR A 38 0.37 12.32 -7.66
CA THR A 38 -0.86 12.75 -8.34
C THR A 38 -1.02 14.27 -8.26
N GLU A 39 -1.87 14.86 -9.10
CA GLU A 39 -2.21 16.29 -8.99
C GLU A 39 -2.76 16.64 -7.60
N LEU A 40 -3.60 15.76 -7.03
CA LEU A 40 -4.17 15.96 -5.70
C LEU A 40 -3.11 15.95 -4.60
N GLN A 41 -2.12 15.05 -4.69
CA GLN A 41 -0.98 15.02 -3.77
C GLN A 41 -0.14 16.31 -3.85
N LEU A 42 -0.01 16.90 -5.04
CA LEU A 42 0.74 18.14 -5.24
C LEU A 42 -0.01 19.37 -4.71
N SER A 43 -1.35 19.35 -4.73
CA SER A 43 -2.18 20.47 -4.28
C SER A 43 -2.62 20.40 -2.81
N THR A 44 -2.47 19.25 -2.16
CA THR A 44 -3.10 18.96 -0.86
C THR A 44 -2.08 18.46 0.15
N PRO A 45 -1.89 19.13 1.30
CA PRO A 45 -1.11 18.59 2.41
C PRO A 45 -1.69 17.25 2.87
N HIS A 46 -0.83 16.24 3.02
CA HIS A 46 -1.25 14.89 3.38
C HIS A 46 -0.16 14.17 4.18
N ASN A 47 -0.51 13.05 4.81
CA ASN A 47 0.45 12.28 5.59
C ASN A 47 1.48 11.60 4.65
N PRO A 48 2.81 11.73 4.89
CA PRO A 48 3.84 11.16 4.04
C PRO A 48 3.78 9.64 3.84
N LEU A 49 3.11 8.89 4.72
CA LEU A 49 2.92 7.44 4.54
C LEU A 49 2.09 7.13 3.29
N ILE A 50 1.22 8.04 2.83
CA ILE A 50 0.43 7.86 1.61
C ILE A 50 1.34 7.74 0.37
N ASP A 51 2.50 8.40 0.36
CA ASP A 51 3.47 8.31 -0.74
C ASP A 51 4.05 6.90 -0.95
N SER A 52 3.90 6.01 0.05
CA SER A 52 4.37 4.62 -0.05
C SER A 52 3.39 3.68 -0.76
N VAL A 53 2.16 4.13 -1.01
CA VAL A 53 1.14 3.34 -1.70
C VAL A 53 1.33 3.49 -3.21
N PRO A 54 1.58 2.42 -3.98
CA PRO A 54 1.95 2.55 -5.38
C PRO A 54 0.75 2.84 -6.31
N PHE A 55 -0.48 2.78 -5.79
CA PHE A 55 -1.71 2.96 -6.54
C PHE A 55 -2.18 4.43 -6.51
N PRO A 56 -2.16 5.16 -7.64
CA PRO A 56 -2.58 6.57 -7.69
C PRO A 56 -3.97 6.83 -7.13
N GLU A 57 -4.97 6.01 -7.48
CA GLU A 57 -6.34 6.23 -7.03
C GLU A 57 -6.52 5.96 -5.54
N MET A 58 -5.86 4.92 -5.01
CA MET A 58 -5.87 4.67 -3.57
C MET A 58 -5.22 5.82 -2.80
N ARG A 59 -4.14 6.42 -3.32
CA ARG A 59 -3.53 7.62 -2.73
C ARG A 59 -4.49 8.81 -2.74
N ASN A 60 -5.22 9.01 -3.84
CA ASN A 60 -6.23 10.06 -3.89
C ASN A 60 -7.34 9.83 -2.85
N ASN A 61 -7.86 8.59 -2.75
CA ASN A 61 -8.90 8.24 -1.79
C ASN A 61 -8.42 8.44 -0.34
N LEU A 62 -7.17 8.07 -0.03
CA LEU A 62 -6.57 8.33 1.29
C LEU A 62 -6.56 9.83 1.63
N ILE A 63 -6.32 10.71 0.65
CA ILE A 63 -6.38 12.15 0.88
C ILE A 63 -7.82 12.64 1.05
N LEU A 64 -8.73 12.18 0.20
CA LEU A 64 -10.12 12.63 0.18
C LEU A 64 -10.92 12.15 1.39
N GLU A 65 -10.57 10.98 1.93
CA GLU A 65 -11.30 10.29 3.00
C GLU A 65 -10.55 10.35 4.34
N ALA A 66 -9.64 11.31 4.50
CA ALA A 66 -8.75 11.45 5.65
C ALA A 66 -9.48 11.65 6.99
N ASP A 67 -10.78 11.97 6.99
CA ASP A 67 -11.64 12.08 8.16
C ASP A 67 -12.31 10.76 8.57
N LYS A 68 -12.26 9.73 7.72
CA LYS A 68 -12.94 8.43 7.94
C LYS A 68 -12.04 7.35 8.53
N TYR A 69 -10.74 7.59 8.66
CA TYR A 69 -9.81 6.61 9.20
C TYR A 69 -8.72 7.25 10.05
N ASP A 70 -8.16 6.46 10.97
CA ASP A 70 -6.93 6.82 11.68
C ASP A 70 -5.71 6.27 10.92
N MET A 71 -4.72 7.13 10.67
CA MET A 71 -3.54 6.73 9.89
C MET A 71 -2.66 5.69 10.61
N ALA A 72 -2.57 5.76 11.95
CA ALA A 72 -1.77 4.80 12.70
C ALA A 72 -2.44 3.43 12.72
N GLU A 73 -3.78 3.39 12.84
CA GLU A 73 -4.57 2.17 12.71
C GLU A 73 -4.46 1.56 11.31
N LEU A 74 -4.63 2.37 10.26
CA LEU A 74 -4.45 1.91 8.87
C LEU A 74 -3.05 1.34 8.62
N ALA A 75 -2.01 2.02 9.11
CA ALA A 75 -0.64 1.54 9.00
C ALA A 75 -0.42 0.23 9.79
N SER A 76 -1.05 0.10 10.95
CA SER A 76 -1.00 -1.13 11.76
C SER A 76 -1.73 -2.29 11.09
N ASP A 77 -2.91 -2.06 10.52
CA ASP A 77 -3.69 -3.11 9.84
C ASP A 77 -3.09 -3.48 8.48
N GLY A 78 -2.52 -2.51 7.76
CA GLY A 78 -1.89 -2.73 6.46
C GLY A 78 -0.49 -3.34 6.56
N TYR A 79 0.40 -2.71 7.33
CA TYR A 79 1.82 -3.07 7.43
C TYR A 79 2.19 -3.79 8.74
N GLY A 80 1.35 -3.73 9.77
CA GLY A 80 1.69 -4.23 11.12
C GLY A 80 1.84 -5.74 11.23
N GLY A 81 1.34 -6.53 10.27
CA GLY A 81 1.66 -7.95 10.21
C GLY A 81 3.12 -8.26 9.83
N LEU A 82 3.89 -7.27 9.33
CA LEU A 82 5.34 -7.38 9.11
C LEU A 82 6.16 -7.24 10.42
N PHE A 83 5.60 -6.63 11.47
CA PHE A 83 6.33 -6.25 12.69
C PHE A 83 5.87 -6.95 13.97
N GLY A 84 4.69 -7.60 13.95
CA GLY A 84 4.06 -8.21 15.13
C GLY A 84 4.37 -9.69 15.34
N GLY A 85 5.12 -10.34 14.44
CA GLY A 85 5.59 -11.70 14.62
C GLY A 85 4.52 -12.77 14.87
N PHE A 86 3.33 -12.72 14.24
CA PHE A 86 2.37 -13.84 14.24
C PHE A 86 1.40 -13.82 13.04
N SER A 87 1.24 -15.01 12.45
CA SER A 87 0.15 -15.68 11.68
C SER A 87 -0.98 -14.95 10.95
N ASP A 88 -1.27 -13.67 11.19
CA ASP A 88 -2.57 -13.09 10.81
C ASP A 88 -2.50 -12.18 9.58
N LEU A 89 -1.35 -12.05 8.93
CA LEU A 89 -1.23 -11.28 7.68
C LEU A 89 -2.10 -11.88 6.57
N GLU A 90 -2.33 -13.20 6.58
CA GLU A 90 -3.28 -13.87 5.69
C GLU A 90 -4.75 -13.51 6.03
N LEU A 91 -5.01 -13.06 7.26
CA LEU A 91 -6.34 -12.69 7.75
C LEU A 91 -6.63 -11.19 7.63
N ARG A 92 -5.61 -10.32 7.68
CA ARG A 92 -5.75 -8.86 7.62
C ARG A 92 -4.54 -8.19 6.96
N GLY A 93 -4.78 -7.17 6.15
CA GLY A 93 -3.75 -6.26 5.66
C GLY A 93 -3.44 -6.38 4.17
N VAL A 94 -2.17 -6.12 3.86
CA VAL A 94 -1.65 -6.03 2.50
C VAL A 94 -0.45 -6.98 2.35
N ILE A 95 -0.43 -7.76 1.28
CA ILE A 95 0.63 -8.71 0.95
C ILE A 95 1.39 -8.18 -0.26
N VAL A 96 2.73 -8.18 -0.17
CA VAL A 96 3.61 -7.79 -1.28
C VAL A 96 4.41 -9.02 -1.71
N TRP A 97 4.09 -9.57 -2.89
CA TRP A 97 4.64 -10.81 -3.42
C TRP A 97 6.00 -10.65 -4.11
N GLY A 98 6.46 -9.41 -4.31
CA GLY A 98 7.72 -9.11 -4.98
C GLY A 98 8.11 -7.65 -4.81
N ASP A 99 8.52 -7.00 -5.89
CA ASP A 99 9.00 -5.62 -5.81
C ASP A 99 7.86 -4.63 -5.45
N PRO A 100 8.01 -3.79 -4.41
CA PRO A 100 6.93 -2.93 -3.91
C PRO A 100 6.54 -1.79 -4.87
N TRP A 101 7.38 -1.44 -5.84
CA TRP A 101 7.07 -0.45 -6.87
C TRP A 101 6.27 -0.99 -8.06
N ARG A 102 6.03 -2.30 -8.10
CA ARG A 102 5.26 -2.94 -9.16
C ARG A 102 3.82 -3.15 -8.72
N LEU A 103 2.86 -2.62 -9.48
CA LEU A 103 1.43 -2.75 -9.14
C LEU A 103 0.95 -4.20 -9.10
N ASP A 104 1.51 -5.06 -9.95
CA ASP A 104 1.15 -6.48 -10.05
C ASP A 104 1.70 -7.36 -8.92
N GLN A 105 2.38 -6.77 -7.93
CA GLN A 105 2.96 -7.48 -6.79
C GLN A 105 2.19 -7.27 -5.48
N TRP A 106 1.05 -6.57 -5.51
CA TRP A 106 0.29 -6.26 -4.31
C TRP A 106 -1.03 -7.03 -4.26
N GLU A 107 -1.40 -7.49 -3.07
CA GLU A 107 -2.66 -8.15 -2.77
C GLU A 107 -3.23 -7.57 -1.48
N ILE A 108 -4.52 -7.26 -1.45
CA ILE A 108 -5.24 -6.92 -0.21
C ILE A 108 -6.05 -8.12 0.28
N THR A 109 -6.10 -8.32 1.59
CA THR A 109 -6.93 -9.39 2.16
C THR A 109 -8.41 -9.01 2.16
N ASP A 110 -9.28 -10.02 2.26
CA ASP A 110 -10.73 -9.84 2.38
C ASP A 110 -11.10 -8.94 3.57
N ALA A 111 -10.48 -9.13 4.73
CA ALA A 111 -10.74 -8.28 5.90
C ALA A 111 -10.30 -6.82 5.69
N PHE A 112 -9.15 -6.59 5.05
CA PHE A 112 -8.72 -5.24 4.69
C PHE A 112 -9.74 -4.59 3.76
N SER A 113 -10.20 -5.33 2.75
CA SER A 113 -11.17 -4.83 1.78
C SER A 113 -12.50 -4.43 2.44
N LYS A 114 -12.99 -5.21 3.40
CA LYS A 114 -14.24 -4.94 4.12
C LYS A 114 -14.13 -3.72 5.03
N LYS A 115 -13.01 -3.57 5.74
CA LYS A 115 -12.80 -2.45 6.67
C LYS A 115 -12.56 -1.14 5.93
N TYR A 116 -11.78 -1.18 4.85
CA TYR A 116 -11.30 -0.01 4.12
C TYR A 116 -11.91 0.11 2.72
N GLN A 117 -13.11 -0.46 2.51
CA GLN A 117 -13.79 -0.52 1.21
C GLN A 117 -13.90 0.84 0.52
N PHE A 118 -14.16 1.90 1.28
CA PHE A 118 -14.27 3.26 0.78
C PHE A 118 -12.95 3.81 0.19
N LEU A 119 -11.79 3.24 0.55
CA LEU A 119 -10.49 3.58 -0.04
C LEU A 119 -10.24 2.87 -1.37
N LEU A 120 -11.07 1.90 -1.75
CA LEU A 120 -10.87 1.05 -2.93
C LEU A 120 -11.63 1.55 -4.17
N ALA A 121 -12.34 2.68 -4.07
CA ALA A 121 -13.03 3.29 -5.20
C ALA A 121 -12.06 3.56 -6.36
N ASN A 122 -12.43 3.09 -7.56
CA ASN A 122 -11.63 3.18 -8.79
C ASN A 122 -10.24 2.48 -8.73
N CYS A 123 -9.97 1.65 -7.72
CA CYS A 123 -8.70 0.92 -7.59
C CYS A 123 -8.65 -0.38 -8.43
N GLY A 124 -9.05 -0.31 -9.70
CA GLY A 124 -9.15 -1.48 -10.58
C GLY A 124 -7.86 -2.31 -10.67
N ASP A 125 -6.71 -1.64 -10.82
CA ASP A 125 -5.39 -2.31 -10.89
C ASP A 125 -5.05 -3.08 -9.60
N LEU A 126 -5.42 -2.55 -8.43
CA LEU A 126 -5.21 -3.22 -7.15
C LEU A 126 -6.10 -4.46 -7.02
N ILE A 127 -7.36 -4.36 -7.45
CA ILE A 127 -8.30 -5.49 -7.44
C ILE A 127 -7.89 -6.56 -8.45
N GLU A 128 -7.38 -6.18 -9.63
CA GLU A 128 -6.83 -7.13 -10.60
C GLU A 128 -5.59 -7.83 -10.06
N SER A 129 -4.63 -7.09 -9.50
CA SER A 129 -3.42 -7.66 -8.89
C SER A 129 -3.76 -8.61 -7.76
N THR A 130 -4.67 -8.20 -6.87
CA THR A 130 -5.21 -9.04 -5.78
C THR A 130 -5.78 -10.35 -6.32
N ASN A 131 -6.65 -10.27 -7.33
CA ASN A 131 -7.29 -11.46 -7.89
C ASN A 131 -6.32 -12.40 -8.60
N ARG A 132 -5.30 -11.86 -9.27
CA ARG A 132 -4.24 -12.66 -9.89
C ARG A 132 -3.53 -13.55 -8.89
N TRP A 133 -3.17 -13.00 -7.73
CA TRP A 133 -2.48 -13.76 -6.69
C TRP A 133 -3.39 -14.78 -6.01
N ARG A 134 -4.64 -14.40 -5.71
CA ARG A 134 -5.66 -15.31 -5.16
C ARG A 134 -5.91 -16.51 -6.09
N GLU A 135 -6.14 -16.26 -7.37
CA GLU A 135 -6.38 -17.31 -8.37
C GLU A 135 -5.16 -18.21 -8.57
N SER A 136 -3.94 -17.67 -8.47
CA SER A 136 -2.70 -18.47 -8.58
C SER A 136 -2.58 -19.56 -7.51
N ARG A 137 -3.27 -19.38 -6.38
CA ARG A 137 -3.34 -20.33 -5.25
C ARG A 137 -4.67 -21.10 -5.18
N GLY A 138 -5.56 -20.91 -6.16
CA GLY A 138 -6.88 -21.55 -6.20
C GLY A 138 -7.91 -20.93 -5.25
N GLU A 139 -7.71 -19.70 -4.78
CA GLU A 139 -8.70 -18.95 -3.99
C GLU A 139 -9.72 -18.24 -4.89
N ASP A 140 -10.93 -18.02 -4.38
CA ASP A 140 -11.96 -17.24 -5.05
C ASP A 140 -11.54 -15.77 -5.20
N ARG A 141 -12.02 -15.14 -6.28
CA ARG A 141 -11.81 -13.71 -6.53
C ARG A 141 -12.36 -12.86 -5.39
N LEU A 142 -11.59 -11.85 -4.99
CA LEU A 142 -12.08 -10.74 -4.19
C LEU A 142 -13.06 -9.90 -5.03
N VAL A 143 -14.28 -9.78 -4.52
CA VAL A 143 -15.32 -8.90 -5.05
C VAL A 143 -15.49 -7.75 -4.07
N VAL A 144 -15.21 -6.53 -4.54
CA VAL A 144 -15.42 -5.32 -3.77
C VAL A 144 -16.63 -4.61 -4.36
N GLU A 145 -17.68 -4.45 -3.56
CA GLU A 145 -18.85 -3.67 -3.95
C GLU A 145 -18.54 -2.19 -3.71
N ILE A 146 -18.28 -1.41 -4.76
CA ILE A 146 -17.91 0.01 -4.61
C ILE A 146 -19.01 0.89 -5.20
#